data_AF-A0ABD6QGB3-F1
#
_entry.id   AF-A0ABD6QGB3-F1
#
_cell.length_a   1.000
_cell.length_b   1.000
_cell.length_c   1.000
_cell.angle_alpha   90.00
_cell.angle_beta   90.00
_cell.angle_gamma   90.00
#
_symmetry.space_group_name_H-M   'P 1'
#
loop_
_entity.id
_entity.type
_entity.pdbx_description
1 polymer ?
#
loop_
_entity_poly.entity_id
_entity_poly.type
_entity_poly.pdbx_seq_one_letter_code
_entity_poly.pdbx_strand_id
1 'polypeptide(L)'
;MTTVVERSVGELRSVADVLGSDEKPNAVVWAPTKDNGPVPGWLVLEHRNAVAAGRERRCAIVQAESCTVVAAGLISEVQVVAGPIATDELMPEWVAALASSHWDTQDARAERDAARSDLQAHEQRLDRIVDASHEFADANSLCGEFDEFMIREGLRPRMSDWDCEVDARVRVRVTVRARNADDAESEVDDALVVDALMELANRRSALADALRDRDVIDSERS
;
A
#
# COMPACT_ATOMS: atom_id res chain seq x y z
N MET A 1 -12.46 -8.85 -62.17
CA MET A 1 -13.74 -8.46 -61.51
C MET A 1 -13.50 -8.43 -60.02
N THR A 2 -13.18 -7.25 -59.47
CA THR A 2 -12.99 -7.02 -58.04
C THR A 2 -14.33 -6.60 -57.46
N THR A 3 -15.04 -7.53 -56.82
CA THR A 3 -16.23 -7.22 -56.04
C THR A 3 -15.78 -6.51 -54.76
N VAL A 4 -15.95 -5.19 -54.74
CA VAL A 4 -15.90 -4.37 -53.54
C VAL A 4 -17.11 -4.75 -52.71
N VAL A 5 -16.91 -5.48 -51.61
CA VAL A 5 -17.94 -5.73 -50.61
C VAL A 5 -17.91 -4.55 -49.65
N GLU A 6 -18.97 -3.73 -49.70
CA GLU A 6 -19.22 -2.66 -48.75
C GLU A 6 -19.25 -3.24 -47.32
N ARG A 7 -18.32 -2.77 -46.46
CA ARG A 7 -18.20 -3.17 -45.06
C ARG A 7 -19.26 -2.45 -44.23
N SER A 8 -20.42 -3.08 -44.05
CA SER A 8 -21.28 -2.79 -42.90
C SER A 8 -20.51 -3.18 -41.63
N VAL A 9 -20.37 -2.26 -40.67
CA VAL A 9 -19.82 -2.55 -39.34
C VAL A 9 -20.76 -3.55 -38.68
N GLY A 10 -20.33 -4.80 -38.55
CA GLY A 10 -21.14 -5.88 -37.98
C GLY A 10 -21.51 -5.60 -36.53
N GLU A 11 -22.65 -6.14 -36.10
CA GLU A 11 -23.09 -6.12 -34.70
C GLU A 11 -22.12 -6.91 -33.81
N LEU A 12 -21.75 -6.34 -32.66
CA LEU A 12 -20.93 -7.01 -31.65
C LEU A 12 -21.73 -8.16 -31.01
N ARG A 13 -21.16 -9.37 -31.04
CA ARG A 13 -21.75 -10.56 -30.44
C ARG A 13 -20.70 -11.30 -29.63
N SER A 14 -21.12 -11.98 -28.56
CA SER A 14 -20.20 -12.80 -27.78
C SER A 14 -19.76 -14.03 -28.57
N VAL A 15 -18.57 -14.56 -28.29
CA VAL A 15 -18.10 -15.82 -28.89
C VAL A 15 -19.08 -16.97 -28.59
N ALA A 16 -19.68 -16.99 -27.40
CA ALA A 16 -20.70 -17.96 -27.02
C ALA A 16 -21.92 -17.93 -27.95
N ASP A 17 -22.46 -16.75 -28.25
CA ASP A 17 -23.64 -16.59 -29.12
C ASP A 17 -23.37 -17.06 -30.55
N VAL A 18 -22.14 -16.84 -31.00
CA VAL A 18 -21.75 -17.06 -32.40
C VAL A 18 -21.35 -18.53 -32.64
N LEU A 19 -20.75 -19.20 -31.66
CA LEU A 19 -20.46 -20.64 -31.73
C LEU A 19 -21.71 -21.51 -31.57
N GLY A 20 -22.66 -21.07 -30.74
CA GLY A 20 -23.80 -21.92 -30.36
C GLY A 20 -23.33 -23.26 -29.79
N SER A 21 -23.91 -24.37 -30.28
CA SER A 21 -23.54 -25.74 -29.87
C SER A 21 -22.47 -26.40 -30.74
N ASP A 22 -22.06 -25.77 -31.86
CA ASP A 22 -21.25 -26.40 -32.90
C ASP A 22 -19.85 -25.77 -32.97
N GLU A 23 -18.87 -26.47 -32.42
CA GLU A 23 -17.47 -26.03 -32.42
C GLU A 23 -16.81 -26.39 -33.74
N LYS A 24 -16.48 -25.36 -34.51
CA LYS A 24 -15.70 -25.52 -35.73
C LYS A 24 -14.20 -25.42 -35.42
N PRO A 25 -13.42 -26.49 -35.61
CA PRO A 25 -11.97 -26.38 -35.54
C PRO A 25 -11.46 -25.44 -36.65
N ASN A 26 -10.31 -24.79 -36.42
CA ASN A 26 -9.66 -23.90 -37.39
C ASN A 26 -10.58 -22.76 -37.88
N ALA A 27 -11.20 -22.06 -36.93
CA ALA A 27 -12.06 -20.92 -37.23
C ALA A 27 -11.29 -19.59 -37.13
N VAL A 28 -11.56 -18.69 -38.08
CA VAL A 28 -11.13 -17.29 -38.02
C VAL A 28 -12.34 -16.41 -37.66
N VAL A 29 -12.13 -15.49 -36.73
CA VAL A 29 -13.11 -14.49 -36.31
C VAL A 29 -12.54 -13.09 -36.51
N TRP A 30 -13.42 -12.10 -36.59
CA TRP A 30 -13.05 -10.69 -36.66
C TRP A 30 -13.22 -10.06 -35.29
N ALA A 31 -12.12 -9.77 -34.62
CA ALA A 31 -12.12 -9.08 -33.33
C ALA A 31 -12.32 -7.56 -33.54
N PRO A 32 -13.11 -6.90 -32.69
CA PRO A 32 -13.17 -5.44 -32.69
C PRO A 32 -11.84 -4.87 -32.19
N THR A 33 -11.34 -3.81 -32.85
CA THR A 33 -10.25 -2.99 -32.31
C THR A 33 -10.71 -1.54 -32.17
N LYS A 34 -10.13 -0.82 -31.22
CA LYS A 34 -10.52 0.56 -30.93
C LYS A 34 -10.15 1.53 -32.06
N ASP A 35 -9.03 1.29 -32.75
CA ASP A 35 -8.41 2.30 -33.61
C ASP A 35 -8.29 1.91 -35.09
N ASN A 36 -8.19 0.62 -35.42
CA ASN A 36 -7.88 0.16 -36.79
C ASN A 36 -8.99 -0.70 -37.43
N GLY A 37 -10.20 -0.64 -36.88
CA GLY A 37 -11.34 -1.44 -37.34
C GLY A 37 -11.21 -2.93 -36.99
N PRO A 38 -12.18 -3.77 -37.39
CA PRO A 38 -12.15 -5.18 -37.06
C PRO A 38 -10.94 -5.87 -37.70
N VAL A 39 -10.27 -6.73 -36.95
CA VAL A 39 -9.09 -7.48 -37.41
C VAL A 39 -9.34 -8.98 -37.39
N PRO A 40 -8.88 -9.74 -38.40
CA PRO A 40 -9.03 -11.18 -38.40
C PRO A 40 -8.07 -11.81 -37.40
N GLY A 41 -8.49 -12.90 -36.76
CA GLY A 41 -7.66 -13.71 -35.88
C GLY A 41 -8.22 -15.11 -35.70
N TRP A 42 -7.34 -16.05 -35.39
CA TRP A 42 -7.69 -17.43 -35.07
C TRP A 42 -8.42 -17.48 -33.74
N LEU A 43 -9.58 -18.13 -33.73
CA LEU A 43 -10.33 -18.40 -32.51
C LEU A 43 -9.77 -19.66 -31.85
N VAL A 44 -9.15 -19.49 -30.69
CA VAL A 44 -8.68 -20.60 -29.84
C VAL A 44 -9.65 -20.77 -28.69
N LEU A 45 -10.13 -22.00 -28.50
CA LEU A 45 -10.97 -22.38 -27.38
C LEU A 45 -10.17 -23.21 -26.40
N GLU A 46 -10.40 -22.97 -25.11
CA GLU A 46 -9.90 -23.83 -24.06
C GLU A 46 -10.50 -25.24 -24.21
N HIS A 47 -9.63 -26.26 -24.10
CA HIS A 47 -10.05 -27.64 -24.28
C HIS A 47 -11.08 -28.03 -23.22
N ARG A 48 -12.20 -28.64 -23.64
CA ARG A 48 -13.28 -29.06 -22.74
C ARG A 48 -12.80 -29.93 -21.57
N ASN A 49 -11.79 -30.77 -21.80
CA ASN A 49 -11.22 -31.65 -20.78
C ASN A 49 -10.34 -30.92 -19.75
N ALA A 50 -9.89 -29.71 -20.06
CA ALA A 50 -9.09 -28.89 -19.14
C ALA A 50 -9.97 -28.04 -18.20
N VAL A 51 -11.27 -27.95 -18.47
CA VAL A 51 -12.20 -27.11 -17.71
C VAL A 51 -12.94 -27.95 -16.68
N ALA A 52 -12.89 -27.51 -15.42
CA ALA A 52 -13.64 -28.14 -14.32
C ALA A 52 -15.15 -28.11 -14.62
N ALA A 53 -15.86 -29.18 -14.24
CA ALA A 53 -17.29 -29.33 -14.51
C ALA A 53 -18.08 -28.11 -13.99
N GLY A 54 -18.83 -27.46 -14.88
CA GLY A 54 -19.65 -26.28 -14.57
C GLY A 54 -18.94 -24.93 -14.68
N ARG A 55 -17.63 -24.89 -14.98
CA ARG A 55 -16.93 -23.64 -15.29
C ARG A 55 -17.12 -23.29 -16.77
N GLU A 56 -17.33 -22.00 -17.03
CA GLU A 56 -17.36 -21.49 -18.40
C GLU A 56 -15.96 -21.56 -19.03
N ARG A 57 -15.90 -21.94 -20.30
CA ARG A 57 -14.64 -22.08 -21.04
C ARG A 57 -14.10 -20.71 -21.43
N ARG A 58 -12.78 -20.66 -21.57
CA ARG A 58 -12.09 -19.49 -22.12
C ARG A 58 -11.92 -19.57 -23.62
N CYS A 59 -11.78 -18.41 -24.23
CA CYS A 59 -11.32 -18.28 -25.59
C CYS A 59 -10.30 -17.15 -25.73
N ALA A 60 -9.57 -17.19 -26.83
CA ALA A 60 -8.64 -16.16 -27.24
C ALA A 60 -8.72 -15.98 -28.75
N ILE A 61 -8.52 -14.74 -29.20
CA ILE A 61 -8.42 -14.40 -30.61
C ILE A 61 -6.98 -14.01 -30.88
N VAL A 62 -6.29 -14.79 -31.71
CA VAL A 62 -4.86 -14.67 -31.94
C VAL A 62 -4.59 -14.28 -33.39
N GLN A 63 -3.84 -13.20 -33.58
CA GLN A 63 -3.34 -12.82 -34.88
C GLN A 63 -2.04 -13.57 -35.18
N ALA A 64 -2.08 -14.46 -36.18
CA ALA A 64 -0.92 -15.25 -36.54
C ALA A 64 0.22 -14.39 -37.13
N GLU A 65 -0.11 -13.37 -37.92
CA GLU A 65 0.87 -12.53 -38.61
C GLU A 65 1.69 -11.64 -37.66
N SER A 66 1.07 -11.19 -36.56
CA SER A 66 1.69 -10.32 -35.57
C SER A 66 2.10 -11.02 -34.27
N CYS A 67 1.79 -12.32 -34.12
CA CYS A 67 2.02 -13.09 -32.90
C CYS A 67 1.39 -12.43 -31.64
N THR A 68 0.18 -11.88 -31.77
CA THR A 68 -0.49 -11.15 -30.68
C THR A 68 -1.86 -11.74 -30.34
N VAL A 69 -2.17 -11.77 -29.04
CA VAL A 69 -3.54 -12.02 -28.55
C VAL A 69 -4.30 -10.69 -28.57
N VAL A 70 -5.35 -10.61 -29.37
CA VAL A 70 -6.16 -9.38 -29.54
C VAL A 70 -7.22 -9.28 -28.45
N ALA A 71 -7.83 -10.41 -28.10
CA ALA A 71 -8.82 -10.51 -27.04
C ALA A 71 -8.73 -11.91 -26.41
N ALA A 72 -8.93 -12.00 -25.10
CA ALA A 72 -9.01 -13.27 -24.38
C ALA A 72 -9.85 -13.12 -23.11
N GLY A 73 -10.61 -14.16 -22.75
CA GLY A 73 -11.52 -14.15 -21.61
C GLY A 73 -12.49 -15.32 -21.66
N LEU A 74 -13.58 -15.24 -20.90
CA LEU A 74 -14.68 -16.21 -20.99
C LEU A 74 -15.37 -16.11 -22.36
N ILE A 75 -15.91 -17.23 -22.87
CA ILE A 75 -16.60 -17.24 -24.17
C ILE A 75 -17.81 -16.30 -24.22
N SER A 76 -18.51 -16.06 -23.10
CA SER A 76 -19.60 -15.08 -22.99
C SER A 76 -19.12 -13.62 -23.02
N GLU A 77 -17.87 -13.36 -22.62
CA GLU A 77 -17.35 -12.00 -22.47
C GLU A 77 -16.64 -11.50 -23.73
N VAL A 78 -15.90 -12.40 -24.41
CA VAL A 78 -15.13 -12.03 -25.60
C VAL A 78 -16.07 -11.70 -26.75
N GLN A 79 -15.94 -10.49 -27.29
CA GLN A 79 -16.78 -9.97 -28.37
C GLN A 79 -16.12 -10.13 -29.74
N VAL A 80 -16.94 -10.46 -30.74
CA VAL A 80 -16.55 -10.54 -32.16
C VAL A 80 -17.53 -9.75 -33.03
N VAL A 81 -17.02 -9.23 -34.14
CA VAL A 81 -17.80 -8.50 -35.15
C VAL A 81 -18.34 -9.44 -36.23
N ALA A 82 -17.59 -10.50 -36.55
CA ALA A 82 -17.96 -11.51 -37.55
C ALA A 82 -17.20 -12.84 -37.33
N GLY A 83 -17.71 -13.92 -37.93
CA GLY A 83 -17.20 -15.28 -37.79
C GLY A 83 -18.15 -16.19 -37.01
N PRO A 84 -17.74 -17.41 -36.62
CA PRO A 84 -16.54 -18.10 -37.08
C PRO A 84 -16.63 -18.42 -38.57
N ILE A 85 -15.59 -18.06 -39.32
CA ILE A 85 -15.42 -18.43 -40.72
C ILE A 85 -14.49 -19.65 -40.74
N ALA A 86 -15.02 -20.79 -41.20
CA ALA A 86 -14.18 -21.96 -41.44
C ALA A 86 -13.20 -21.65 -42.59
N THR A 87 -11.94 -22.02 -42.41
CA THR A 87 -10.91 -21.87 -43.43
C THR A 87 -10.26 -23.22 -43.70
N ASP A 88 -9.81 -23.41 -44.94
CA ASP A 88 -9.03 -24.59 -45.34
C ASP A 88 -7.57 -24.51 -44.84
N GLU A 89 -7.16 -23.33 -44.37
CA GLU A 89 -5.86 -23.12 -43.74
C GLU A 89 -5.82 -23.78 -42.36
N LEU A 90 -4.74 -24.50 -42.08
CA LEU A 90 -4.53 -25.10 -40.77
C LEU A 90 -4.02 -24.03 -39.80
N MET A 91 -4.66 -23.96 -38.63
CA MET A 91 -4.19 -23.09 -37.55
C MET A 91 -2.77 -23.50 -37.15
N PRO A 92 -1.80 -22.57 -37.15
CA PRO A 92 -0.44 -22.88 -36.71
C PRO A 92 -0.41 -23.38 -35.25
N GLU A 93 0.35 -24.43 -34.94
CA GLU A 93 0.35 -25.07 -33.62
C GLU A 93 0.70 -24.10 -32.47
N TRP A 94 1.57 -23.13 -32.74
CA TRP A 94 2.00 -22.14 -31.75
C TRP A 94 0.88 -21.16 -31.34
N VAL A 95 -0.16 -21.00 -32.17
CA VAL A 95 -1.30 -20.11 -31.87
C VAL A 95 -2.03 -20.57 -30.62
N ALA A 96 -2.26 -21.88 -30.49
CA ALA A 96 -2.88 -22.46 -29.30
C ALA A 96 -1.97 -22.29 -28.07
N ALA A 97 -0.67 -22.51 -28.22
CA ALA A 97 0.31 -22.33 -27.14
C ALA A 97 0.36 -20.87 -26.64
N LEU A 98 0.26 -19.89 -27.55
CA LEU A 98 0.22 -18.47 -27.20
C LEU A 98 -1.05 -18.11 -26.42
N ALA A 99 -2.21 -18.65 -26.82
CA ALA A 99 -3.46 -18.47 -26.08
C ALA A 99 -3.37 -19.05 -24.66
N SER A 100 -2.86 -20.28 -24.52
CA SER A 100 -2.65 -20.92 -23.21
C SER A 100 -1.72 -20.11 -22.31
N SER A 101 -0.56 -19.70 -22.83
CA SER A 101 0.39 -18.88 -22.07
C SER A 101 -0.21 -17.54 -21.61
N HIS A 102 -1.10 -16.96 -22.41
CA HIS A 102 -1.82 -15.75 -22.04
C HIS A 102 -2.81 -15.99 -20.88
N TRP A 103 -3.56 -17.09 -20.90
CA TRP A 103 -4.46 -17.45 -19.79
C TRP A 103 -3.68 -17.74 -18.51
N ASP A 104 -2.56 -18.48 -18.59
CA ASP A 104 -1.69 -18.74 -17.43
C ASP A 104 -1.17 -17.44 -16.80
N THR A 105 -0.79 -16.48 -17.65
CA THR A 105 -0.34 -15.15 -17.21
C THR A 105 -1.47 -14.35 -16.56
N GLN A 106 -2.70 -14.46 -17.07
CA GLN A 106 -3.88 -13.82 -16.46
C GLN A 106 -4.19 -14.42 -15.09
N ASP A 107 -4.15 -15.74 -14.96
CA ASP A 107 -4.40 -16.43 -13.68
C ASP A 107 -3.35 -16.07 -12.64
N ALA A 108 -2.07 -16.12 -12.99
CA ALA A 108 -0.98 -15.73 -12.07
C ALA A 108 -1.10 -14.26 -11.61
N ARG A 109 -1.57 -13.36 -12.48
CA ARG A 109 -1.84 -11.96 -12.11
C ARG A 109 -3.03 -11.85 -11.17
N ALA A 110 -4.11 -12.57 -11.44
CA ALA A 110 -5.31 -12.56 -10.61
C ALA A 110 -5.01 -13.10 -9.21
N GLU A 111 -4.26 -14.21 -9.09
CA GLU A 111 -3.83 -14.77 -7.80
C GLU A 111 -2.94 -13.78 -7.03
N ARG A 112 -1.97 -13.16 -7.70
CA ARG A 112 -1.10 -12.15 -7.07
C ARG A 112 -1.91 -10.95 -6.57
N ASP A 113 -2.84 -10.45 -7.37
CA ASP A 113 -3.62 -9.27 -7.03
C ASP A 113 -4.61 -9.57 -5.88
N ALA A 114 -5.19 -10.78 -5.84
CA ALA A 114 -5.99 -11.26 -4.72
C ALA A 114 -5.16 -11.36 -3.43
N ALA A 115 -3.99 -12.01 -3.47
CA ALA A 115 -3.11 -12.14 -2.32
C ALA A 115 -2.65 -10.78 -1.78
N ARG A 116 -2.37 -9.82 -2.67
CA ARG A 116 -2.02 -8.45 -2.28
C ARG A 116 -3.19 -7.72 -1.62
N SER A 117 -4.40 -7.89 -2.14
CA SER A 117 -5.61 -7.30 -1.55
C SER A 117 -5.89 -7.87 -0.16
N ASP A 118 -5.71 -9.17 0.02
CA ASP A 118 -5.91 -9.84 1.31
C ASP A 118 -4.88 -9.36 2.35
N LEU A 119 -3.62 -9.24 1.95
CA LEU A 119 -2.57 -8.69 2.82
C LEU A 119 -2.89 -7.25 3.24
N GLN A 120 -3.28 -6.40 2.30
CA GLN A 120 -3.64 -5.01 2.59
C GLN A 120 -4.86 -4.91 3.52
N ALA A 121 -5.88 -5.77 3.33
CA ALA A 121 -7.04 -5.82 4.19
C ALA A 121 -6.69 -6.29 5.61
N HIS A 122 -5.73 -7.22 5.73
CA HIS A 122 -5.22 -7.69 7.01
C HIS A 122 -4.44 -6.59 7.75
N GLU A 123 -3.54 -5.89 7.06
CA GLU A 123 -2.78 -4.76 7.62
C GLU A 123 -3.72 -3.66 8.14
N GLN A 124 -4.70 -3.24 7.32
CA GLN A 124 -5.72 -2.26 7.73
C GLN A 124 -6.58 -2.72 8.91
N ARG A 125 -6.75 -4.04 9.10
CA ARG A 125 -7.45 -4.58 10.26
C ARG A 125 -6.58 -4.49 11.51
N LEU A 126 -5.28 -4.77 11.40
CA LEU A 126 -4.34 -4.65 12.52
C LEU A 126 -4.21 -3.20 12.96
N ASP A 127 -4.07 -2.26 12.03
CA ASP A 127 -4.00 -0.82 12.33
C ASP A 127 -5.23 -0.37 13.14
N ARG A 128 -6.44 -0.75 12.70
CA ARG A 128 -7.68 -0.44 13.44
C ARG A 128 -7.74 -1.06 14.82
N ILE A 129 -7.16 -2.25 15.01
CA ILE A 129 -7.09 -2.89 16.34
C ILE A 129 -6.12 -2.13 17.24
N VAL A 130 -4.98 -1.70 16.69
CA VAL A 130 -3.99 -0.88 17.42
C VAL A 130 -4.63 0.43 17.85
N ASP A 131 -5.27 1.15 16.94
CA ASP A 131 -5.95 2.41 17.23
C ASP A 131 -7.04 2.24 18.31
N ALA A 132 -7.88 1.21 18.19
CA ALA A 132 -8.90 0.91 19.21
C ALA A 132 -8.29 0.54 20.58
N SER A 133 -7.11 -0.08 20.58
CA SER A 133 -6.41 -0.42 21.82
C SER A 133 -5.79 0.82 22.46
N HIS A 134 -5.30 1.77 21.67
CA HIS A 134 -4.87 3.09 22.14
C HIS A 134 -6.03 3.85 22.79
N GLU A 135 -7.17 3.94 22.12
CA GLU A 135 -8.38 4.58 22.66
C GLU A 135 -8.83 3.93 23.98
N PHE A 136 -8.79 2.60 24.06
CA PHE A 136 -9.14 1.88 25.28
C PHE A 136 -8.14 2.15 26.42
N ALA A 137 -6.84 2.17 26.12
CA ALA A 137 -5.80 2.42 27.11
C ALA A 137 -5.86 3.87 27.66
N ASP A 138 -6.16 4.85 26.80
CA ASP A 138 -6.39 6.25 27.20
C ASP A 138 -7.59 6.34 28.15
N ALA A 139 -8.72 5.70 27.78
CA ALA A 139 -9.94 5.72 28.58
C ALA A 139 -9.81 5.07 29.97
N ASN A 140 -8.80 4.19 30.16
CA ASN A 140 -8.59 3.44 31.40
C ASN A 140 -7.28 3.80 32.13
N SER A 141 -6.58 4.85 31.68
CA SER A 141 -5.33 5.34 32.28
C SER A 141 -4.26 4.24 32.49
N LEU A 142 -4.10 3.33 31.53
CA LEU A 142 -3.14 2.19 31.60
C LEU A 142 -1.72 2.58 31.14
N CYS A 143 -1.32 3.83 31.39
CA CYS A 143 -0.39 4.57 30.54
C CYS A 143 1.05 4.04 30.43
N GLY A 144 1.56 3.26 31.41
CA GLY A 144 2.92 2.72 31.36
C GLY A 144 3.00 1.26 30.89
N GLU A 145 2.26 0.38 31.55
CA GLU A 145 2.33 -1.07 31.31
C GLU A 145 1.79 -1.46 29.92
N PHE A 146 0.84 -0.68 29.39
CA PHE A 146 0.26 -0.93 28.08
C PHE A 146 1.23 -0.60 26.94
N ASP A 147 1.97 0.51 27.03
CA ASP A 147 2.94 0.87 26.00
C ASP A 147 4.17 -0.07 26.00
N GLU A 148 4.60 -0.55 27.17
CA GLU A 148 5.60 -1.62 27.27
C GLU A 148 5.13 -2.92 26.63
N PHE A 149 3.86 -3.29 26.81
CA PHE A 149 3.25 -4.44 26.14
C PHE A 149 3.26 -4.26 24.61
N MET A 150 2.87 -3.10 24.11
CA MET A 150 2.83 -2.80 22.67
C MET A 150 4.22 -2.90 22.01
N ILE A 151 5.25 -2.34 22.65
CA ILE A 151 6.63 -2.43 22.15
C ILE A 151 7.11 -3.88 22.09
N ARG A 152 6.81 -4.68 23.13
CA ARG A 152 7.20 -6.11 23.18
C ARG A 152 6.58 -6.93 22.04
N GLU A 153 5.34 -6.64 21.69
CA GLU A 153 4.63 -7.33 20.60
C GLU A 153 4.96 -6.76 19.20
N GLY A 154 5.88 -5.80 19.11
CA GLY A 154 6.30 -5.18 17.84
C GLY A 154 5.28 -4.19 17.27
N LEU A 155 4.35 -3.71 18.09
CA LEU A 155 3.33 -2.73 17.72
C LEU A 155 3.81 -1.32 18.07
N ARG A 156 3.23 -0.31 17.42
CA ARG A 156 3.59 1.10 17.65
C ARG A 156 3.07 1.56 19.03
N PRO A 157 3.93 2.07 19.94
CA PRO A 157 3.50 2.70 21.18
C PRO A 157 2.87 4.07 20.91
N ARG A 158 2.09 4.59 21.87
CA ARG A 158 1.57 5.97 21.80
C ARG A 158 2.72 6.96 22.03
N MET A 159 2.60 8.14 21.42
CA MET A 159 3.48 9.28 21.70
C MET A 159 2.64 10.39 22.33
N SER A 160 2.90 10.73 23.58
CA SER A 160 2.29 11.88 24.25
C SER A 160 3.28 13.04 24.31
N ASP A 161 2.76 14.27 24.25
CA ASP A 161 3.53 15.47 24.55
C ASP A 161 3.63 15.64 26.07
N TRP A 162 4.85 15.70 26.59
CA TRP A 162 5.12 15.89 28.02
C TRP A 162 5.62 17.31 28.28
N ASP A 163 5.04 17.97 29.30
CA ASP A 163 5.57 19.21 29.84
C ASP A 163 6.44 18.86 31.06
N CYS A 164 7.75 19.04 30.93
CA CYS A 164 8.74 18.78 31.98
C CYS A 164 9.09 20.08 32.70
N GLU A 165 8.75 20.20 33.98
CA GLU A 165 9.19 21.29 34.84
C GLU A 165 10.49 20.87 35.56
N VAL A 166 11.53 21.72 35.47
CA VAL A 166 12.84 21.41 36.04
C VAL A 166 13.16 22.37 37.17
N ASP A 167 13.14 21.86 38.40
CA ASP A 167 13.59 22.57 39.58
C ASP A 167 15.07 22.34 39.80
N ALA A 168 15.86 23.42 39.76
CA ALA A 168 17.31 23.34 39.90
C ALA A 168 17.83 24.19 41.07
N ARG A 169 18.59 23.56 41.97
CA ARG A 169 19.26 24.28 43.07
C ARG A 169 20.64 24.75 42.62
N VAL A 170 20.79 26.06 42.44
CA VAL A 170 22.06 26.68 42.06
C VAL A 170 22.82 27.14 43.29
N ARG A 171 24.10 26.76 43.43
CA ARG A 171 24.99 27.30 44.44
C ARG A 171 25.90 28.36 43.84
N VAL A 172 25.73 29.60 44.27
CA VAL A 172 26.59 30.73 43.91
C VAL A 172 27.56 31.05 45.04
N ARG A 173 28.79 31.42 44.67
CA ARG A 173 29.79 31.92 45.63
C ARG A 173 29.83 33.42 45.50
N VAL A 174 29.56 34.11 46.60
CA VAL A 174 29.59 35.57 46.67
C VAL A 174 30.69 35.98 47.65
N THR A 175 31.45 37.01 47.29
CA THR A 175 32.55 37.51 48.12
C THR A 175 32.16 38.85 48.72
N VAL A 176 31.94 38.88 50.04
CA VAL A 176 31.63 40.10 50.79
C VAL A 176 32.80 40.50 51.69
N ARG A 177 32.92 41.78 52.02
CA ARG A 177 33.92 42.28 52.98
C ARG A 177 33.23 42.59 54.31
N ALA A 178 33.53 41.79 55.33
CA ALA A 178 32.96 41.94 56.65
C ALA A 178 34.03 41.77 57.75
N ARG A 179 33.70 42.17 58.98
CA ARG A 179 34.62 42.10 60.12
C ARG A 179 34.60 40.73 60.81
N ASN A 180 33.53 39.96 60.63
CA ASN A 180 33.34 38.60 61.14
C ASN A 180 32.31 37.86 60.24
N ALA A 181 32.05 36.58 60.53
CA ALA A 181 31.16 35.75 59.72
C ALA A 181 29.68 36.15 59.83
N ASP A 182 29.22 36.60 61.00
CA ASP A 182 27.83 37.02 61.23
C ASP A 182 27.54 38.35 60.50
N ASP A 183 28.51 39.27 60.52
CA ASP A 183 28.50 40.49 59.71
C ASP A 183 28.50 40.14 58.21
N ALA A 184 29.19 39.08 57.78
CA ALA A 184 29.23 38.68 56.37
C ALA A 184 27.88 38.13 55.88
N GLU A 185 27.19 37.36 56.71
CA GLU A 185 25.85 36.83 56.39
C GLU A 185 24.83 37.95 56.19
N SER A 186 24.92 39.00 57.02
CA SER A 186 24.01 40.15 56.95
C SER A 186 24.23 41.06 55.73
N GLU A 187 25.39 40.97 55.09
CA GLU A 187 25.76 41.73 53.88
C GLU A 187 25.39 40.99 52.59
N VAL A 188 24.89 39.76 52.67
CA VAL A 188 24.37 39.02 51.51
C VAL A 188 22.90 39.40 51.33
N ASP A 189 22.63 40.24 50.33
CA ASP A 189 21.28 40.61 49.93
C ASP A 189 20.86 39.93 48.61
N ASP A 190 19.56 40.01 48.30
CA ASP A 190 18.99 39.40 47.11
C ASP A 190 19.59 39.97 45.81
N ALA A 191 20.03 41.23 45.80
CA ALA A 191 20.64 41.86 44.64
C ALA A 191 22.02 41.26 44.35
N LEU A 192 22.83 41.04 45.38
CA LEU A 192 24.14 40.40 45.30
C LEU A 192 24.03 38.96 44.79
N VAL A 193 22.98 38.24 45.21
CA VAL A 193 22.68 36.87 44.76
C VAL A 193 22.26 36.86 43.28
N VAL A 194 21.40 37.79 42.86
CA VAL A 194 20.97 37.92 41.46
C VAL A 194 22.16 38.26 40.54
N ASP A 195 23.03 39.17 40.94
CA ASP A 195 24.22 39.54 40.17
C ASP A 195 25.17 38.34 40.02
N ALA A 196 25.37 37.56 41.10
CA ALA A 196 26.17 36.35 41.05
C ALA A 196 25.55 35.27 40.15
N LEU A 197 24.22 35.15 40.13
CA LEU A 197 23.51 34.25 39.21
C LEU A 197 23.64 34.70 37.75
N MET A 198 23.58 35.99 37.46
CA MET A 198 23.79 36.53 36.11
C MET A 198 25.24 36.34 35.62
N GLU A 199 26.23 36.51 36.51
CA GLU A 199 27.64 36.23 36.18
C GLU A 199 27.85 34.75 35.87
N LEU A 200 27.22 33.86 36.65
CA LEU A 200 27.25 32.42 36.45
C LEU A 200 26.57 32.04 35.12
N ALA A 201 25.43 32.64 34.78
CA ALA A 201 24.71 32.40 33.53
C ALA A 201 25.52 32.81 32.29
N ASN A 202 26.29 33.90 32.38
CA ASN A 202 27.20 34.34 31.32
C ASN A 202 28.36 33.37 31.08
N ARG A 203 28.67 32.50 32.05
CA ARG A 203 29.71 31.46 31.96
C ARG A 203 29.06 30.07 31.89
N ARG A 204 28.51 29.73 30.72
CA ARG A 204 27.76 28.49 30.45
C ARG A 204 28.39 27.19 30.99
N SER A 205 29.72 27.08 30.99
CA SER A 205 30.43 25.91 31.55
C SER A 205 30.38 25.86 33.08
N ALA A 206 30.46 27.01 33.76
CA ALA A 206 30.38 27.10 35.22
C ALA A 206 28.94 26.90 35.72
N LEU A 207 27.94 27.27 34.93
CA LEU A 207 26.53 26.99 35.21
C LEU A 207 26.25 25.48 35.22
N ALA A 208 26.80 24.73 34.25
CA ALA A 208 26.67 23.29 34.19
C ALA A 208 27.28 22.59 35.43
N ASP A 209 28.43 23.07 35.91
CA ASP A 209 29.09 22.54 37.12
C ASP A 209 28.39 22.93 38.43
N ALA A 210 27.66 24.05 38.44
CA ALA A 210 26.93 24.55 39.60
C ALA A 210 25.55 23.88 39.78
N LEU A 211 25.00 23.32 38.71
CA LEU A 211 23.80 22.47 38.71
C LEU A 211 24.14 21.10 39.29
N ARG A 212 24.19 21.00 40.63
CA ARG A 212 24.52 19.75 41.32
C ARG A 212 23.33 18.81 41.51
N ASP A 213 22.13 19.38 41.67
CA ASP A 213 20.88 18.64 41.79
C ASP A 213 19.82 19.31 40.92
N ARG A 214 19.19 18.51 40.06
CA ARG A 214 17.99 18.87 39.31
C ARG A 214 16.92 17.85 39.68
N ASP A 215 15.74 18.34 40.04
CA ASP A 215 14.55 17.52 40.14
C ASP A 215 13.72 17.78 38.89
N VAL A 216 13.17 16.71 38.32
CA VAL A 216 12.39 16.78 37.08
C VAL A 216 11.01 16.29 37.41
N ILE A 217 10.04 17.21 37.35
CA ILE A 217 8.64 16.91 37.58
C ILE A 217 7.99 16.89 36.20
N ASP A 218 7.68 15.67 35.75
CA ASP A 218 7.02 15.45 34.47
C ASP A 218 5.52 15.36 34.68
N SER A 219 4.77 16.11 33.88
CA SER A 219 3.32 16.02 33.84
C SER A 219 2.85 15.85 32.40
N GLU A 220 1.96 14.88 32.19
CA GLU A 220 1.34 14.66 30.89
C GLU A 220 0.38 15.82 30.59
N ARG A 221 0.48 16.38 29.38
CA ARG A 221 -0.30 17.54 28.98
C ARG A 221 -1.72 17.11 28.63
N SER A 222 -2.70 17.52 29.46
CA SER A 222 -4.14 17.25 29.29
C SER A 222 -4.76 17.95 28.09
#